data_AF-A0A973CDP1-F1
#
_entry.id   AF-A0A973CDP1-F1
#
_cell.length_a   1.000
_cell.length_b   1.000
_cell.length_c   1.000
_cell.angle_alpha   90.00
_cell.angle_beta   90.00
_cell.angle_gamma   90.00
#
_symmetry.space_group_name_H-M   'P 1'
#
loop_
_entity.id
_entity.type
_entity.pdbx_description
1 polymer ?
#
loop_
_entity_poly.entity_id
_entity_poly.type
_entity_poly.pdbx_seq_one_letter_code
_entity_poly.pdbx_strand_id
1 'polypeptide(L)'
;MPQAIEQKLAAIRAHMDTANLDAFIVPRADEYLGEYVPAHNERLLWCSDFTGSAGTVIILKDRAAIFTDGRYTIQVKQQVNGEYFEFYHLIDTPHVAWLSEQLSANANVGYDAKVHNLNWHHASKKTLADKQINLVAVDANPIDLSWSDRPTPTENVGLLLDEQYTGQSSLEKRQQIGVDIAKQGADAVIISALDSIAWLLNIRGKDIHCFCVILGSAVLRKDGSMTFFTNPAKIPAGFQEHVGAGVEIVDEAQATATYQALGEQQLQVLADPEASNAFSQLTAQQAGATLIAGNDPVALPKACKNAVELAGMRASHIRDGASEVRFLN
;
A
#
# COMPACT_ATOMS: atom_id res chain seq x y z
N MET A 1 8.68 5.72 28.03
CA MET A 1 9.22 6.90 27.31
C MET A 1 9.49 6.47 25.89
N PRO A 2 9.23 7.31 24.88
CA PRO A 2 9.55 6.96 23.50
C PRO A 2 11.03 6.55 23.41
N GLN A 3 11.32 5.47 22.69
CA GLN A 3 12.69 5.02 22.48
C GLN A 3 13.49 6.12 21.77
N ALA A 4 14.73 6.39 22.20
CA ALA A 4 15.57 7.39 21.53
C ALA A 4 15.93 6.91 20.11
N ILE A 5 16.04 7.83 19.15
CA ILE A 5 16.38 7.51 17.75
C ILE A 5 17.63 6.64 17.62
N GLU A 6 18.66 6.93 18.41
CA GLU A 6 19.89 6.12 18.46
C GLU A 6 19.61 4.65 18.78
N GLN A 7 18.75 4.39 19.78
CA GLN A 7 18.38 3.05 20.19
C GLN A 7 17.53 2.35 19.14
N LYS A 8 16.63 3.09 18.46
CA LYS A 8 15.84 2.55 17.34
C LYS A 8 16.77 2.12 16.20
N LEU A 9 17.69 2.98 15.76
CA LEU A 9 18.65 2.66 14.70
C LEU A 9 19.56 1.50 15.08
N ALA A 10 20.04 1.43 16.32
CA ALA A 10 20.85 0.32 16.81
C ALA A 10 20.09 -1.02 16.76
N ALA A 11 18.82 -1.05 17.19
CA ALA A 11 17.99 -2.24 17.12
C ALA A 11 17.76 -2.70 15.67
N ILE A 12 17.42 -1.76 14.77
CA ILE A 12 17.22 -2.05 13.35
C ILE A 12 18.49 -2.64 12.73
N ARG A 13 19.66 -2.06 13.01
CA ARG A 13 20.96 -2.54 12.51
C ARG A 13 21.30 -3.94 13.02
N ALA A 14 20.97 -4.27 14.27
CA ALA A 14 21.17 -5.63 14.77
C ALA A 14 20.33 -6.67 14.01
N HIS A 15 19.09 -6.32 13.63
CA HIS A 15 18.26 -7.17 12.77
C HIS A 15 18.78 -7.22 11.32
N MET A 16 19.28 -6.11 10.78
CA MET A 16 19.95 -6.09 9.47
C MET A 16 21.18 -7.01 9.45
N ASP A 17 22.02 -6.98 10.48
CA ASP A 17 23.20 -7.85 10.58
C ASP A 17 22.81 -9.33 10.62
N THR A 18 21.76 -9.67 11.37
CA THR A 18 21.21 -11.03 11.42
C THR A 18 20.70 -11.49 10.05
N ALA A 19 20.12 -10.58 9.27
CA ALA A 19 19.64 -10.83 7.91
C ALA A 19 20.73 -10.64 6.82
N ASN A 20 21.98 -10.40 7.19
CA ASN A 20 23.10 -10.13 6.29
C ASN A 20 22.83 -8.99 5.29
N LEU A 21 22.29 -7.87 5.80
CA LEU A 21 21.99 -6.66 5.02
C LEU A 21 23.00 -5.55 5.30
N ASP A 22 23.43 -4.85 4.26
CA ASP A 22 24.30 -3.67 4.33
C ASP A 22 23.50 -2.36 4.38
N ALA A 23 22.29 -2.38 3.81
CA ALA A 23 21.35 -1.28 3.88
C ALA A 23 19.90 -1.77 3.90
N PHE A 24 18.98 -0.97 4.42
CA PHE A 24 17.53 -1.22 4.38
C PHE A 24 16.77 0.02 3.94
N ILE A 25 15.84 -0.14 2.99
CA ILE A 25 15.03 0.95 2.43
C ILE A 25 13.64 0.94 3.07
N VAL A 26 13.23 2.07 3.65
CA VAL A 26 11.97 2.27 4.35
C VAL A 26 11.17 3.39 3.67
N PRO A 27 10.14 3.07 2.86
CA PRO A 27 9.29 4.09 2.26
C PRO A 27 8.26 4.61 3.27
N ARG A 28 7.54 5.68 2.93
CA ARG A 28 6.39 6.16 3.70
C ARG A 28 5.19 5.20 3.66
N ALA A 29 5.12 4.34 2.66
CA ALA A 29 3.97 3.51 2.31
C ALA A 29 3.75 2.30 3.23
N ASP A 30 2.54 1.74 3.15
CA ASP A 30 2.17 0.45 3.72
C ASP A 30 1.84 -0.59 2.64
N GLU A 31 1.28 -1.73 3.04
CA GLU A 31 1.06 -2.88 2.16
C GLU A 31 0.04 -2.61 1.04
N TYR A 32 -0.72 -1.53 1.16
CA TYR A 32 -1.76 -1.11 0.22
C TYR A 32 -1.32 0.08 -0.63
N LEU A 33 -0.12 0.61 -0.39
CA LEU A 33 0.49 1.71 -1.13
C LEU A 33 -0.37 2.99 -1.15
N GLY A 34 -1.21 3.17 -0.14
CA GLY A 34 -2.06 4.35 0.02
C GLY A 34 -1.27 5.59 0.42
N GLU A 35 -1.87 6.77 0.21
CA GLU A 35 -1.29 8.05 0.64
C GLU A 35 -1.25 8.18 2.18
N TYR A 36 -2.30 7.70 2.84
CA TYR A 36 -2.45 7.71 4.29
C TYR A 36 -2.16 6.33 4.84
N VAL A 37 -1.41 6.28 5.93
CA VAL A 37 -0.97 5.04 6.55
C VAL A 37 -1.44 5.03 8.00
N PRO A 38 -2.04 3.93 8.48
CA PRO A 38 -2.50 3.82 9.86
C PRO A 38 -1.31 3.79 10.81
N ALA A 39 -1.51 4.23 12.06
CA ALA A 39 -0.45 4.31 13.09
C ALA A 39 0.38 3.02 13.24
N HIS A 40 -0.24 1.84 13.09
CA HIS A 40 0.45 0.55 13.12
C HIS A 40 1.52 0.40 12.01
N ASN A 41 1.36 1.08 10.88
CA ASN A 41 2.20 0.95 9.69
C ASN A 41 3.11 2.16 9.46
N GLU A 42 3.13 3.15 10.36
CA GLU A 42 3.94 4.37 10.22
C GLU A 42 5.43 4.13 10.52
N ARG A 43 6.04 3.15 9.84
CA ARG A 43 7.43 2.70 10.01
C ARG A 43 8.43 3.84 9.78
N LEU A 44 8.20 4.65 8.75
CA LEU A 44 9.04 5.81 8.46
C LEU A 44 9.00 6.84 9.59
N LEU A 45 7.81 7.15 10.09
CA LEU A 45 7.65 8.04 11.25
C LEU A 45 8.36 7.46 12.46
N TRP A 46 8.12 6.19 12.76
CA TRP A 46 8.72 5.57 13.95
C TRP A 46 10.25 5.58 13.90
N CYS A 47 10.87 5.27 12.75
CA CYS A 47 12.32 5.17 12.67
C CYS A 47 13.05 6.52 12.57
N SER A 48 12.36 7.61 12.22
CA SER A 48 13.00 8.91 11.93
C SER A 48 12.38 10.12 12.63
N ASP A 49 11.23 9.96 13.27
CA ASP A 49 10.35 11.02 13.80
C ASP A 49 9.78 11.99 12.73
N PHE A 50 9.96 11.70 11.42
CA PHE A 50 9.42 12.50 10.33
C PHE A 50 7.93 12.22 10.05
N THR A 51 7.09 13.26 10.09
CA THR A 51 5.63 13.13 9.92
C THR A 51 5.12 13.56 8.53
N GLY A 52 6.00 13.82 7.56
CA GLY A 52 5.57 14.20 6.21
C GLY A 52 4.89 13.06 5.45
N SER A 53 4.05 13.38 4.46
CA SER A 53 3.35 12.37 3.66
C SER A 53 4.17 11.83 2.48
N ALA A 54 5.36 12.36 2.23
CA ALA A 54 6.29 11.81 1.26
C ALA A 54 7.72 11.80 1.78
N GLY A 55 8.31 10.61 1.82
CA GLY A 55 9.69 10.43 2.18
C GLY A 55 10.14 8.98 2.07
N THR A 56 11.45 8.78 2.12
CA THR A 56 12.08 7.46 2.22
C THR A 56 13.29 7.56 3.12
N VAL A 57 13.45 6.62 4.03
CA VAL A 57 14.63 6.47 4.86
C VAL A 57 15.47 5.32 4.30
N ILE A 58 16.79 5.52 4.26
CA ILE A 58 17.75 4.46 4.02
C ILE A 58 18.64 4.34 5.25
N ILE A 59 18.66 3.16 5.86
CA ILE A 59 19.50 2.85 7.02
C ILE A 59 20.65 2.01 6.51
N LEU A 60 21.88 2.48 6.71
CA LEU A 60 23.11 1.72 6.50
C LEU A 60 23.65 1.21 7.85
N LYS A 61 24.67 0.37 7.80
CA LYS A 61 25.34 -0.21 8.98
C LYS A 61 25.83 0.84 9.99
N ASP A 62 26.28 1.99 9.52
CA ASP A 62 26.93 3.02 10.34
C ASP A 62 26.20 4.38 10.31
N ARG A 63 25.49 4.71 9.22
CA ARG A 63 24.76 5.98 9.04
C ARG A 63 23.33 5.77 8.53
N ALA A 64 22.56 6.84 8.42
CA ALA A 64 21.23 6.83 7.82
C ALA A 64 20.98 8.11 7.03
N ALA A 65 20.10 8.04 6.04
CA ALA A 65 19.72 9.16 5.20
C ALA A 65 18.19 9.20 5.05
N ILE A 66 17.61 10.40 5.04
CA ILE A 66 16.21 10.62 4.72
C ILE A 66 16.08 11.49 3.47
N PHE A 67 15.22 11.03 2.57
CA PHE A 67 14.94 11.64 1.28
C PHE A 67 13.51 12.16 1.31
N THR A 68 13.32 13.43 0.96
CA THR A 68 11.99 14.07 0.92
C THR A 68 11.81 14.87 -0.36
N ASP A 69 10.56 15.21 -0.70
CA ASP A 69 10.28 16.13 -1.81
C ASP A 69 10.29 17.60 -1.38
N GLY A 70 10.08 18.50 -2.35
CA GLY A 70 10.17 19.94 -2.15
C GLY A 70 9.22 20.51 -1.08
N ARG A 71 8.12 19.82 -0.75
CA ARG A 71 7.15 20.25 0.28
C ARG A 71 7.73 20.17 1.69
N TYR A 72 8.74 19.31 1.90
CA TYR A 72 9.16 18.89 3.24
C TYR A 72 10.59 19.29 3.63
N THR A 73 11.29 20.06 2.79
CA THR A 73 12.69 20.44 3.01
C THR A 73 12.95 21.20 4.33
N ILE A 74 11.98 21.97 4.81
CA ILE A 74 12.03 22.67 6.11
C ILE A 74 11.60 21.72 7.24
N GLN A 75 10.47 21.03 7.06
CA GLN A 75 9.89 20.15 8.08
C GLN A 75 10.86 19.03 8.49
N VAL A 76 11.54 18.41 7.53
CA VAL A 76 12.48 17.31 7.81
C VAL A 76 13.61 17.75 8.74
N LYS A 77 14.14 18.96 8.57
CA LYS A 77 15.21 19.52 9.40
C LYS A 77 14.74 19.93 10.80
N GLN A 78 13.43 20.13 10.99
CA GLN A 78 12.84 20.47 12.28
C GLN A 78 12.49 19.23 13.10
N GLN A 79 12.12 18.13 12.43
CA GLN A 79 11.61 16.92 13.07
C GLN A 79 12.68 15.84 13.23
N VAL A 80 13.57 15.70 12.26
CA VAL A 80 14.56 14.62 12.23
C VAL A 80 15.89 15.12 12.78
N ASN A 81 16.50 14.34 13.67
CA ASN A 81 17.80 14.69 14.24
C ASN A 81 18.93 14.49 13.20
N GLY A 82 19.53 15.60 12.77
CA GLY A 82 20.64 15.63 11.79
C GLY A 82 21.97 15.05 12.29
N GLU A 83 22.11 14.71 13.58
CA GLU A 83 23.25 13.93 14.07
C GLU A 83 23.19 12.46 13.61
N TYR A 84 21.98 11.94 13.37
CA TYR A 84 21.78 10.55 12.97
C TYR A 84 21.38 10.39 11.50
N PHE A 85 20.84 11.44 10.88
CA PHE A 85 20.35 11.41 9.50
C PHE A 85 20.96 12.49 8.60
N GLU A 86 21.41 12.06 7.42
CA GLU A 86 21.69 12.94 6.30
C GLU A 86 20.39 13.33 5.57
N PHE A 87 20.31 14.57 5.06
CA PHE A 87 19.11 15.09 4.39
C PHE A 87 19.32 15.24 2.89
N TYR A 88 18.46 14.59 2.09
CA TYR A 88 18.51 14.64 0.64
C TYR A 88 17.14 14.94 0.02
N HIS A 89 17.15 15.43 -1.22
CA HIS A 89 15.95 15.68 -2.00
C HIS A 89 15.70 14.53 -2.98
N LEU A 90 14.47 13.99 -3.01
CA LEU A 90 14.11 12.80 -3.80
C LEU A 90 14.33 12.96 -5.31
N ILE A 91 14.18 14.18 -5.84
CA ILE A 91 14.32 14.46 -7.28
C ILE A 91 15.78 14.72 -7.65
N ASP A 92 16.48 15.54 -6.87
CA ASP A 92 17.86 15.93 -7.19
C ASP A 92 18.87 14.83 -6.82
N THR A 93 18.51 13.99 -5.85
CA THR A 93 19.31 12.86 -5.38
C THR A 93 18.42 11.63 -5.21
N PRO A 94 18.04 10.95 -6.33
CA PRO A 94 17.22 9.75 -6.27
C PRO A 94 17.86 8.69 -5.36
N HIS A 95 17.09 8.26 -4.36
CA HIS A 95 17.62 7.53 -3.20
C HIS A 95 18.31 6.21 -3.53
N VAL A 96 17.80 5.46 -4.52
CA VAL A 96 18.43 4.19 -4.95
C VAL A 96 19.72 4.42 -5.74
N ALA A 97 19.77 5.46 -6.56
CA ALA A 97 20.99 5.84 -7.28
C ALA A 97 22.05 6.36 -6.30
N TRP A 98 21.64 7.16 -5.31
CA TRP A 98 22.53 7.57 -4.24
C TRP A 98 23.09 6.37 -3.48
N LEU A 99 22.22 5.41 -3.11
CA LEU A 99 22.60 4.21 -2.36
C LEU A 99 23.59 3.34 -3.13
N SER A 100 23.42 3.20 -4.44
CA SER A 100 24.31 2.39 -5.26
C SER A 100 25.75 2.93 -5.32
N GLU A 101 25.94 4.24 -5.10
CA GLU A 101 27.26 4.86 -4.96
C GLU A 101 27.82 4.81 -3.53
N GLN A 102 27.00 4.45 -2.53
CA GLN A 102 27.44 4.33 -1.13
C GLN A 102 27.97 2.94 -0.76
N LEU A 103 27.73 1.93 -1.59
CA LEU A 103 28.00 0.54 -1.27
C LEU A 103 29.04 -0.09 -2.20
N SER A 104 29.74 -1.10 -1.69
CA SER A 104 30.66 -1.92 -2.49
C SER A 104 29.90 -3.00 -3.27
N ALA A 105 30.56 -3.54 -4.30
CA ALA A 105 30.06 -4.72 -5.00
C ALA A 105 29.78 -5.89 -4.02
N ASN A 106 28.74 -6.66 -4.32
CA ASN A 106 28.17 -7.75 -3.53
C ASN A 106 27.48 -7.35 -2.21
N ALA A 107 27.28 -6.06 -1.96
CA ALA A 107 26.46 -5.61 -0.84
C ALA A 107 25.00 -6.08 -0.99
N ASN A 108 24.32 -6.27 0.13
CA ASN A 108 22.92 -6.66 0.19
C ASN A 108 22.05 -5.48 0.66
N VAL A 109 21.18 -5.00 -0.21
CA VAL A 109 20.18 -3.97 0.10
C VAL A 109 18.85 -4.66 0.36
N GLY A 110 18.39 -4.60 1.61
CA GLY A 110 17.10 -5.13 2.02
C GLY A 110 15.95 -4.20 1.67
N TYR A 111 14.82 -4.79 1.31
CA TYR A 111 13.54 -4.10 1.17
C TYR A 111 12.40 -5.02 1.59
N ASP A 112 11.30 -4.44 2.07
CA ASP A 112 10.06 -5.17 2.28
C ASP A 112 9.22 -5.10 0.99
N ALA A 113 8.97 -6.26 0.38
CA ALA A 113 8.28 -6.37 -0.90
C ALA A 113 6.78 -6.01 -0.80
N LYS A 114 6.20 -5.99 0.41
CA LYS A 114 4.80 -5.62 0.59
C LYS A 114 4.60 -4.11 0.54
N VAL A 115 5.61 -3.30 0.84
CA VAL A 115 5.49 -1.83 0.92
C VAL A 115 6.15 -1.08 -0.24
N HIS A 116 6.58 -1.80 -1.27
CA HIS A 116 7.10 -1.24 -2.51
C HIS A 116 6.31 -1.78 -3.69
N ASN A 117 6.11 -0.95 -4.73
CA ASN A 117 5.45 -1.38 -5.95
C ASN A 117 6.40 -2.14 -6.90
N LEU A 118 5.84 -2.81 -7.90
CA LEU A 118 6.60 -3.66 -8.83
C LEU A 118 7.55 -2.86 -9.72
N ASN A 119 7.14 -1.67 -10.17
CA ASN A 119 7.98 -0.80 -11.00
C ASN A 119 9.21 -0.32 -10.23
N TRP A 120 9.03 0.13 -8.98
CA TRP A 120 10.12 0.46 -8.07
C TRP A 120 11.06 -0.73 -7.90
N HIS A 121 10.53 -1.94 -7.69
CA HIS A 121 11.35 -3.14 -7.54
C HIS A 121 12.21 -3.39 -8.79
N HIS A 122 11.62 -3.33 -9.99
CA HIS A 122 12.37 -3.53 -11.24
C HIS A 122 13.43 -2.46 -11.48
N ALA A 123 13.08 -1.18 -11.29
CA ALA A 123 13.99 -0.06 -11.45
C ALA A 123 15.15 -0.12 -10.44
N SER A 124 14.85 -0.45 -9.19
CA SER A 124 15.83 -0.55 -8.12
C SER A 124 16.75 -1.74 -8.33
N LYS A 125 16.20 -2.91 -8.68
CA LYS A 125 16.97 -4.11 -8.99
C LYS A 125 17.94 -3.85 -10.13
N LYS A 126 17.51 -3.17 -11.20
CA LYS A 126 18.37 -2.79 -12.32
C LYS A 126 19.49 -1.85 -11.87
N THR A 127 19.15 -0.75 -11.20
CA THR A 127 20.11 0.27 -10.74
C THR A 127 21.19 -0.31 -9.83
N LEU A 128 20.81 -1.20 -8.92
CA LEU A 128 21.74 -1.88 -7.99
C LEU A 128 22.58 -2.94 -8.70
N ALA A 129 21.99 -3.70 -9.64
CA ALA A 129 22.72 -4.72 -10.41
C ALA A 129 23.84 -4.12 -11.28
N ASP A 130 23.67 -2.90 -11.79
CA ASP A 130 24.73 -2.18 -12.54
C ASP A 130 26.00 -1.93 -11.70
N LYS A 131 25.89 -1.97 -10.37
CA LYS A 131 26.99 -1.87 -9.39
C LYS A 131 27.32 -3.20 -8.71
N GLN A 132 26.75 -4.31 -9.21
CA GLN A 132 26.87 -5.65 -8.61
C GLN A 132 26.34 -5.73 -7.17
N ILE A 133 25.32 -4.94 -6.84
CA ILE A 133 24.66 -4.93 -5.53
C ILE A 133 23.37 -5.75 -5.61
N ASN A 134 23.10 -6.54 -4.57
CA ASN A 134 21.92 -7.41 -4.49
C ASN A 134 20.74 -6.66 -3.86
N LEU A 135 19.57 -6.72 -4.48
CA LEU A 135 18.31 -6.29 -3.87
C LEU A 135 17.62 -7.53 -3.26
N VAL A 136 17.44 -7.54 -1.94
CA VAL A 136 17.00 -8.70 -1.15
C VAL A 136 15.66 -8.40 -0.49
N ALA A 137 14.63 -9.19 -0.82
CA ALA A 137 13.35 -9.11 -0.12
C ALA A 137 13.49 -9.70 1.27
N VAL A 138 13.01 -8.99 2.30
CA VAL A 138 12.99 -9.50 3.68
C VAL A 138 11.66 -10.21 3.98
N ASP A 139 11.71 -11.31 4.72
CA ASP A 139 10.50 -12.00 5.19
C ASP A 139 9.83 -11.27 6.36
N ALA A 140 10.66 -10.66 7.22
CA ALA A 140 10.22 -9.87 8.37
C ALA A 140 10.87 -8.48 8.32
N ASN A 141 10.05 -7.44 8.44
CA ASN A 141 10.53 -6.06 8.39
C ASN A 141 11.37 -5.73 9.64
N PRO A 142 12.65 -5.33 9.52
CA PRO A 142 13.50 -4.99 10.66
C PRO A 142 12.95 -3.89 11.57
N ILE A 143 12.12 -2.99 11.03
CA ILE A 143 11.43 -1.97 11.83
C ILE A 143 10.42 -2.63 12.76
N ASP A 144 9.61 -3.55 12.24
CA ASP A 144 8.55 -4.22 12.99
C ASP A 144 9.13 -5.08 14.12
N LEU A 145 10.26 -5.74 13.86
CA LEU A 145 11.00 -6.52 14.86
C LEU A 145 11.57 -5.64 15.99
N SER A 146 11.87 -4.38 15.69
CA SER A 146 12.44 -3.41 16.63
C SER A 146 11.37 -2.61 17.40
N TRP A 147 10.14 -2.55 16.88
CA TRP A 147 9.08 -1.67 17.39
C TRP A 147 8.28 -2.34 18.52
N SER A 148 8.86 -2.33 19.73
CA SER A 148 8.27 -2.98 20.92
C SER A 148 6.90 -2.43 21.34
N ASP A 149 6.62 -1.15 21.12
CA ASP A 149 5.37 -0.46 21.46
C ASP A 149 4.50 -0.17 20.22
N ARG A 150 4.59 -1.03 19.19
CA ARG A 150 3.83 -0.89 17.95
C ARG A 150 2.31 -0.81 18.22
N PRO A 151 1.61 0.25 17.77
CA PRO A 151 0.18 0.40 17.99
C PRO A 151 -0.59 -0.81 17.47
N THR A 152 -1.62 -1.29 18.18
CA THR A 152 -2.47 -2.37 17.67
C THR A 152 -3.32 -1.87 16.50
N PRO A 153 -3.50 -2.65 15.41
CA PRO A 153 -4.43 -2.30 14.35
C PRO A 153 -5.86 -2.10 14.87
N THR A 154 -6.61 -1.20 14.26
CA THR A 154 -8.02 -1.02 14.59
C THR A 154 -8.87 -2.15 14.00
N GLU A 155 -9.89 -2.57 14.75
CA GLU A 155 -10.87 -3.60 14.33
C GLU A 155 -12.29 -3.03 14.22
N ASN A 156 -12.39 -1.77 13.77
CA ASN A 156 -13.68 -1.12 13.65
C ASN A 156 -14.54 -1.80 12.57
N VAL A 157 -15.73 -2.25 12.94
CA VAL A 157 -16.71 -2.79 12.00
C VAL A 157 -17.05 -1.73 10.95
N GLY A 158 -17.04 -2.15 9.68
CA GLY A 158 -17.35 -1.31 8.54
C GLY A 158 -18.84 -0.96 8.41
N LEU A 159 -19.16 -0.28 7.33
CA LEU A 159 -20.49 0.18 6.96
C LEU A 159 -20.85 -0.34 5.58
N LEU A 160 -22.08 -0.84 5.43
CA LEU A 160 -22.70 -1.11 4.14
C LEU A 160 -23.28 0.18 3.57
N LEU A 161 -22.88 0.57 2.37
CA LEU A 161 -23.34 1.79 1.72
C LEU A 161 -24.44 1.46 0.71
N ASP A 162 -25.68 1.77 1.09
CA ASP A 162 -26.90 1.47 0.34
C ASP A 162 -26.91 2.06 -1.09
N GLU A 163 -27.59 1.38 -2.01
CA GLU A 163 -27.70 1.77 -3.41
C GLU A 163 -28.38 3.14 -3.63
N GLN A 164 -29.17 3.62 -2.68
CA GLN A 164 -29.69 5.00 -2.71
C GLN A 164 -28.57 6.06 -2.71
N TYR A 165 -27.36 5.70 -2.28
CA TYR A 165 -26.17 6.57 -2.29
C TYR A 165 -25.20 6.22 -3.40
N THR A 166 -25.13 4.95 -3.82
CA THR A 166 -24.13 4.49 -4.80
C THR A 166 -24.68 4.39 -6.23
N GLY A 167 -26.01 4.29 -6.40
CA GLY A 167 -26.71 4.21 -7.67
C GLY A 167 -26.50 2.91 -8.47
N GLN A 168 -25.74 1.94 -7.93
CA GLN A 168 -25.43 0.68 -8.59
C GLN A 168 -25.00 -0.37 -7.56
N SER A 169 -25.48 -1.61 -7.73
CA SER A 169 -25.13 -2.73 -6.85
C SER A 169 -23.66 -3.14 -6.95
N SER A 170 -23.14 -3.81 -5.91
CA SER A 170 -21.79 -4.41 -5.93
C SER A 170 -21.65 -5.47 -7.03
N LEU A 171 -22.68 -6.30 -7.19
CA LEU A 171 -22.68 -7.38 -8.18
C LEU A 171 -22.56 -6.83 -9.61
N GLU A 172 -23.35 -5.81 -9.98
CA GLU A 172 -23.28 -5.19 -11.31
C GLU A 172 -21.90 -4.56 -11.57
N LYS A 173 -21.32 -3.88 -10.57
CA LYS A 173 -19.97 -3.32 -10.66
C LYS A 173 -18.94 -4.40 -10.93
N ARG A 174 -18.91 -5.45 -10.11
CA ARG A 174 -17.96 -6.55 -10.26
C ARG A 174 -18.11 -7.28 -11.59
N GLN A 175 -19.34 -7.50 -12.07
CA GLN A 175 -19.58 -8.10 -13.38
C GLN A 175 -19.08 -7.21 -14.53
N GLN A 176 -19.34 -5.91 -14.46
CA GLN A 176 -18.85 -4.95 -15.45
C GLN A 176 -17.31 -4.94 -15.51
N ILE A 177 -16.65 -4.88 -14.35
CA ILE A 177 -15.19 -4.94 -14.28
C ILE A 177 -14.67 -6.30 -14.73
N GLY A 178 -15.36 -7.40 -14.42
CA GLY A 178 -15.05 -8.75 -14.92
C GLY A 178 -14.98 -8.81 -16.45
N VAL A 179 -15.94 -8.18 -17.13
CA VAL A 179 -15.93 -8.03 -18.60
C VAL A 179 -14.71 -7.22 -19.07
N ASP A 180 -14.33 -6.16 -18.36
CA ASP A 180 -13.19 -5.32 -18.74
C ASP A 180 -11.83 -6.01 -18.48
N ILE A 181 -11.75 -6.89 -17.46
CA ILE A 181 -10.61 -7.81 -17.25
C ILE A 181 -10.49 -8.76 -18.44
N ALA A 182 -11.60 -9.39 -18.86
CA ALA A 182 -11.59 -10.32 -19.99
C ALA A 182 -11.16 -9.66 -21.31
N LYS A 183 -11.59 -8.41 -21.56
CA LYS A 183 -11.19 -7.63 -22.75
C LYS A 183 -9.68 -7.35 -22.81
N GLN A 184 -9.02 -7.27 -21.65
CA GLN A 184 -7.56 -7.11 -21.56
C GLN A 184 -6.81 -8.44 -21.70
N GLY A 185 -7.52 -9.55 -21.90
CA GLY A 185 -6.92 -10.89 -21.98
C GLY A 185 -6.52 -11.48 -20.62
N ALA A 186 -6.97 -10.88 -19.52
CA ALA A 186 -6.70 -11.36 -18.17
C ALA A 186 -7.82 -12.31 -17.67
N ASP A 187 -7.44 -13.20 -16.75
CA ASP A 187 -8.35 -14.09 -16.02
C ASP A 187 -8.75 -13.52 -14.65
N ALA A 188 -7.86 -12.72 -14.06
CA ALA A 188 -8.05 -12.07 -12.78
C ALA A 188 -7.27 -10.76 -12.71
N VAL A 189 -7.61 -9.90 -11.75
CA VAL A 189 -6.86 -8.71 -11.37
C VAL A 189 -6.53 -8.72 -9.88
N ILE A 190 -5.31 -8.32 -9.51
CA ILE A 190 -4.93 -8.01 -8.12
C ILE A 190 -5.18 -6.53 -7.86
N ILE A 191 -5.99 -6.21 -6.84
CA ILE A 191 -6.37 -4.86 -6.45
C ILE A 191 -5.86 -4.58 -5.04
N SER A 192 -4.93 -3.64 -4.90
CA SER A 192 -4.48 -3.10 -3.60
C SER A 192 -5.11 -1.74 -3.26
N ALA A 193 -5.70 -1.05 -4.25
CA ALA A 193 -6.35 0.23 -4.05
C ALA A 193 -7.61 0.10 -3.16
N LEU A 194 -7.51 0.59 -1.93
CA LEU A 194 -8.54 0.45 -0.91
C LEU A 194 -9.87 1.12 -1.28
N ASP A 195 -9.82 2.25 -1.99
CA ASP A 195 -11.00 2.96 -2.47
C ASP A 195 -11.69 2.25 -3.64
N SER A 196 -10.92 1.53 -4.48
CA SER A 196 -11.48 0.66 -5.51
C SER A 196 -12.21 -0.54 -4.92
N ILE A 197 -11.65 -1.18 -3.89
CA ILE A 197 -12.32 -2.25 -3.14
C ILE A 197 -13.61 -1.73 -2.49
N ALA A 198 -13.53 -0.58 -1.80
CA ALA A 198 -14.67 0.07 -1.16
C ALA A 198 -15.79 0.44 -2.17
N TRP A 199 -15.43 0.87 -3.38
CA TRP A 199 -16.37 1.21 -4.44
C TRP A 199 -17.01 -0.03 -5.06
N LEU A 200 -16.22 -1.08 -5.33
CA LEU A 200 -16.70 -2.35 -5.87
C LEU A 200 -17.71 -3.01 -4.93
N LEU A 201 -17.39 -3.08 -3.64
CA LEU A 201 -18.20 -3.78 -2.65
C LEU A 201 -19.29 -2.91 -2.03
N ASN A 202 -19.37 -1.62 -2.38
CA ASN A 202 -20.26 -0.65 -1.73
C ASN A 202 -20.11 -0.68 -0.20
N ILE A 203 -18.88 -0.71 0.31
CA ILE A 203 -18.59 -0.70 1.75
C ILE A 203 -17.71 0.48 2.13
N ARG A 204 -17.75 0.89 3.40
CA ARG A 204 -16.86 1.91 3.97
C ARG A 204 -16.28 1.40 5.28
N GLY A 205 -15.10 1.90 5.64
CA GLY A 205 -14.43 1.54 6.89
C GLY A 205 -13.92 2.77 7.65
N LYS A 206 -13.19 2.49 8.73
CA LYS A 206 -12.62 3.49 9.65
C LYS A 206 -11.17 3.16 10.02
N ASP A 207 -10.49 2.38 9.18
CA ASP A 207 -9.13 1.96 9.49
C ASP A 207 -8.11 3.09 9.31
N ILE A 208 -8.43 4.05 8.45
CA ILE A 208 -7.59 5.22 8.19
C ILE A 208 -8.39 6.49 8.49
N HIS A 209 -7.79 7.38 9.27
CA HIS A 209 -8.40 8.67 9.59
C HIS A 209 -8.69 9.48 8.30
N CYS A 210 -9.89 10.04 8.20
CA CYS A 210 -10.36 10.80 7.02
C CYS A 210 -10.39 10.02 5.69
N PHE A 211 -10.14 8.72 5.69
CA PHE A 211 -10.23 7.87 4.50
C PHE A 211 -11.10 6.64 4.81
N CYS A 212 -12.36 6.68 4.36
CA CYS A 212 -13.41 5.75 4.76
C CYS A 212 -13.30 4.35 4.12
N VAL A 213 -12.20 3.65 4.34
CA VAL A 213 -11.89 2.33 3.76
C VAL A 213 -11.63 1.29 4.83
N ILE A 214 -11.71 0.02 4.42
CA ILE A 214 -11.24 -1.14 5.20
C ILE A 214 -9.91 -1.56 4.57
N LEU A 215 -8.88 -1.74 5.40
CA LEU A 215 -7.58 -2.21 4.96
C LEU A 215 -7.68 -3.63 4.43
N GLY A 216 -7.09 -3.86 3.27
CA GLY A 216 -7.08 -5.17 2.64
C GLY A 216 -6.68 -5.12 1.18
N SER A 217 -6.60 -6.28 0.57
CA SER A 217 -6.35 -6.44 -0.87
C SER A 217 -7.39 -7.38 -1.45
N ALA A 218 -7.52 -7.44 -2.77
CA ALA A 218 -8.48 -8.33 -3.39
C ALA A 218 -7.98 -8.93 -4.69
N VAL A 219 -8.54 -10.09 -5.03
CA VAL A 219 -8.46 -10.68 -6.36
C VAL A 219 -9.87 -10.70 -6.94
N LEU A 220 -10.07 -10.04 -8.08
CA LEU A 220 -11.32 -10.06 -8.83
C LEU A 220 -11.11 -10.86 -10.13
N ARG A 221 -11.97 -11.85 -10.36
CA ARG A 221 -11.93 -12.73 -11.53
C ARG A 221 -12.78 -12.14 -12.65
N LYS A 222 -12.51 -12.53 -13.90
CA LYS A 222 -13.26 -12.08 -15.07
C LYS A 222 -14.76 -12.44 -15.07
N ASP A 223 -15.17 -13.41 -14.27
CA ASP A 223 -16.59 -13.77 -14.08
C ASP A 223 -17.30 -12.89 -13.01
N GLY A 224 -16.58 -11.94 -12.42
CA GLY A 224 -17.04 -11.07 -11.36
C GLY A 224 -16.88 -11.64 -9.95
N SER A 225 -16.45 -12.90 -9.78
CA SER A 225 -16.16 -13.44 -8.45
C SER A 225 -14.94 -12.78 -7.83
N MET A 226 -14.99 -12.52 -6.52
CA MET A 226 -13.99 -11.74 -5.81
C MET A 226 -13.62 -12.40 -4.49
N THR A 227 -12.32 -12.49 -4.22
CA THR A 227 -11.80 -12.79 -2.89
C THR A 227 -11.26 -11.51 -2.29
N PHE A 228 -11.80 -11.09 -1.15
CA PHE A 228 -11.37 -9.90 -0.40
C PHE A 228 -10.59 -10.34 0.85
N PHE A 229 -9.30 -10.00 0.89
CA PHE A 229 -8.39 -10.28 1.99
C PHE A 229 -8.42 -9.14 3.00
N THR A 230 -9.00 -9.39 4.18
CA THR A 230 -9.12 -8.43 5.28
C THR A 230 -9.34 -9.18 6.58
N ASN A 231 -9.23 -8.50 7.73
CA ASN A 231 -9.72 -9.04 9.00
C ASN A 231 -11.25 -9.27 8.93
N PRO A 232 -11.75 -10.52 9.03
CA PRO A 232 -13.18 -10.82 8.92
C PRO A 232 -14.03 -10.17 10.01
N ALA A 233 -13.46 -9.85 11.18
CA ALA A 233 -14.16 -9.18 12.26
C ALA A 233 -14.62 -7.76 11.90
N LYS A 234 -14.03 -7.15 10.85
CA LYS A 234 -14.41 -5.83 10.35
C LYS A 234 -15.66 -5.84 9.46
N ILE A 235 -16.10 -7.02 9.02
CA ILE A 235 -17.21 -7.13 8.07
C ILE A 235 -18.55 -6.98 8.79
N PRO A 236 -19.41 -6.02 8.40
CA PRO A 236 -20.69 -5.81 9.04
C PRO A 236 -21.68 -6.96 8.76
N ALA A 237 -22.64 -7.13 9.67
CA ALA A 237 -23.76 -8.05 9.44
C ALA A 237 -24.57 -7.65 8.19
N GLY A 238 -25.09 -8.64 7.45
CA GLY A 238 -25.81 -8.42 6.20
C GLY A 238 -24.90 -8.22 4.97
N PHE A 239 -23.59 -8.40 5.11
CA PHE A 239 -22.63 -8.18 4.03
C PHE A 239 -22.89 -9.07 2.81
N GLN A 240 -23.19 -10.35 3.00
CA GLN A 240 -23.38 -11.29 1.90
C GLN A 240 -24.62 -10.95 1.07
N GLU A 241 -25.71 -10.57 1.72
CA GLU A 241 -26.90 -10.06 1.05
C GLU A 241 -26.62 -8.75 0.32
N HIS A 242 -25.82 -7.86 0.91
CA HIS A 242 -25.47 -6.55 0.36
C HIS A 242 -24.58 -6.63 -0.89
N VAL A 243 -23.57 -7.50 -0.90
CA VAL A 243 -22.64 -7.60 -2.04
C VAL A 243 -23.12 -8.54 -3.15
N GLY A 244 -24.13 -9.35 -2.86
CA GLY A 244 -24.63 -10.40 -3.74
C GLY A 244 -23.65 -11.58 -3.86
N ALA A 245 -23.99 -12.55 -4.72
CA ALA A 245 -23.21 -13.76 -4.86
C ALA A 245 -21.76 -13.51 -5.37
N GLY A 246 -20.85 -14.40 -4.99
CA GLY A 246 -19.48 -14.46 -5.52
C GLY A 246 -18.49 -13.53 -4.83
N VAL A 247 -18.69 -13.16 -3.57
CA VAL A 247 -17.66 -12.50 -2.74
C VAL A 247 -17.30 -13.39 -1.55
N GLU A 248 -16.02 -13.75 -1.47
CA GLU A 248 -15.46 -14.46 -0.33
C GLU A 248 -14.62 -13.51 0.51
N ILE A 249 -14.79 -13.56 1.84
CA ILE A 249 -13.93 -12.86 2.78
C ILE A 249 -12.92 -13.85 3.33
N VAL A 250 -11.64 -13.53 3.18
CA VAL A 250 -10.54 -14.38 3.62
C VAL A 250 -9.62 -13.55 4.53
N ASP A 251 -9.10 -14.18 5.58
CA ASP A 251 -8.12 -13.53 6.45
C ASP A 251 -6.85 -13.18 5.66
N GLU A 252 -6.28 -12.00 5.90
CA GLU A 252 -5.11 -11.51 5.18
C GLU A 252 -3.90 -12.45 5.27
N ALA A 253 -3.78 -13.22 6.36
CA ALA A 253 -2.73 -14.23 6.51
C ALA A 253 -2.77 -15.32 5.42
N GLN A 254 -3.92 -15.52 4.76
CA GLN A 254 -4.09 -16.51 3.69
C GLN A 254 -3.90 -15.92 2.28
N ALA A 255 -3.70 -14.62 2.14
CA ALA A 255 -3.57 -13.97 0.82
C ALA A 255 -2.44 -14.57 -0.04
N THR A 256 -1.31 -14.93 0.58
CA THR A 256 -0.17 -15.57 -0.09
C THR A 256 -0.57 -16.86 -0.82
N ALA A 257 -1.39 -17.70 -0.19
CA ALA A 257 -1.84 -18.96 -0.78
C ALA A 257 -2.71 -18.69 -2.03
N THR A 258 -3.54 -17.66 -2.00
CA THR A 258 -4.33 -17.28 -3.17
C THR A 258 -3.45 -16.75 -4.30
N TYR A 259 -2.45 -15.91 -4.01
CA TYR A 259 -1.51 -15.43 -5.04
C TYR A 259 -0.73 -16.59 -5.67
N GLN A 260 -0.28 -17.57 -4.89
CA GLN A 260 0.36 -18.79 -5.40
C GLN A 260 -0.59 -19.59 -6.29
N ALA A 261 -1.84 -19.78 -5.86
CA ALA A 261 -2.84 -20.52 -6.62
C ALA A 261 -3.15 -19.88 -8.00
N LEU A 262 -3.03 -18.54 -8.14
CA LEU A 262 -3.13 -17.88 -9.45
C LEU A 262 -2.03 -18.36 -10.41
N GLY A 263 -0.82 -18.56 -9.89
CA GLY A 263 0.31 -19.03 -10.68
C GLY A 263 0.31 -20.53 -10.96
N GLU A 264 -0.10 -21.34 -9.99
CA GLU A 264 -0.26 -22.78 -10.18
C GLU A 264 -1.31 -23.12 -11.24
N GLN A 265 -2.34 -22.27 -11.37
CA GLN A 265 -3.35 -22.32 -12.44
C GLN A 265 -2.86 -21.70 -13.76
N GLN A 266 -1.65 -21.15 -13.81
CA GLN A 266 -1.04 -20.49 -14.98
C GLN A 266 -1.89 -19.36 -15.57
N LEU A 267 -2.59 -18.61 -14.70
CA LEU A 267 -3.52 -17.58 -15.12
C LEU A 267 -2.81 -16.36 -15.72
N GLN A 268 -3.53 -15.64 -16.56
CA GLN A 268 -3.18 -14.28 -16.98
C GLN A 268 -3.68 -13.31 -15.90
N VAL A 269 -2.77 -12.66 -15.18
CA VAL A 269 -3.12 -11.82 -14.02
C VAL A 269 -2.81 -10.36 -14.34
N LEU A 270 -3.86 -9.54 -14.41
CA LEU A 270 -3.75 -8.09 -14.47
C LEU A 270 -3.28 -7.55 -13.11
N ALA A 271 -2.28 -6.68 -13.12
CA ALA A 271 -1.89 -5.94 -11.93
C ALA A 271 -1.28 -4.59 -12.31
N ASP A 272 -1.56 -3.59 -11.48
CA ASP A 272 -0.98 -2.26 -11.61
C ASP A 272 0.44 -2.27 -11.00
N PRO A 273 1.49 -2.07 -11.81
CA PRO A 273 2.85 -2.13 -11.30
C PRO A 273 3.22 -0.92 -10.42
N GLU A 274 2.40 0.13 -10.40
CA GLU A 274 2.57 1.31 -9.54
C GLU A 274 1.66 1.29 -8.31
N ALA A 275 0.44 0.78 -8.44
CA ALA A 275 -0.58 0.80 -7.37
C ALA A 275 -0.71 -0.50 -6.57
N SER A 276 -0.14 -1.61 -7.03
CA SER A 276 -0.08 -2.88 -6.30
C SER A 276 1.34 -3.18 -5.82
N ASN A 277 1.46 -3.78 -4.64
CA ASN A 277 2.76 -4.12 -4.08
C ASN A 277 3.49 -5.19 -4.91
N ALA A 278 4.82 -5.20 -4.80
CA ALA A 278 5.68 -6.15 -5.50
C ALA A 278 5.46 -7.57 -4.98
N PHE A 279 5.18 -7.74 -3.68
CA PHE A 279 4.96 -9.05 -3.06
C PHE A 279 3.87 -9.86 -3.77
N SER A 280 2.64 -9.33 -3.88
CA SER A 280 1.51 -10.07 -4.48
C SER A 280 1.78 -10.46 -5.94
N GLN A 281 2.36 -9.53 -6.71
CA GLN A 281 2.69 -9.73 -8.12
C GLN A 281 3.82 -10.74 -8.33
N LEU A 282 4.92 -10.60 -7.58
CA LEU A 282 6.07 -11.51 -7.66
C LEU A 282 5.71 -12.91 -7.14
N THR A 283 4.92 -13.03 -6.08
CA THR A 283 4.44 -14.32 -5.59
C THR A 283 3.63 -15.06 -6.66
N ALA A 284 2.68 -14.39 -7.31
CA ALA A 284 1.91 -14.99 -8.39
C ALA A 284 2.80 -15.37 -9.59
N GLN A 285 3.71 -14.48 -10.01
CA GLN A 285 4.62 -14.71 -11.12
C GLN A 285 5.56 -15.89 -10.86
N GLN A 286 6.16 -15.97 -9.67
CA GLN A 286 7.07 -17.05 -9.28
C GLN A 286 6.37 -18.40 -9.22
N ALA A 287 5.07 -18.42 -8.88
CA ALA A 287 4.26 -19.63 -8.89
C ALA A 287 3.81 -20.05 -10.31
N GLY A 288 3.99 -19.19 -11.33
CA GLY A 288 3.71 -19.53 -12.74
C GLY A 288 2.69 -18.63 -13.45
N ALA A 289 2.20 -17.56 -12.82
CA ALA A 289 1.25 -16.64 -13.45
C ALA A 289 1.95 -15.80 -14.53
N THR A 290 1.21 -15.45 -15.58
CA THR A 290 1.66 -14.42 -16.54
C THR A 290 1.10 -13.08 -16.11
N LEU A 291 1.97 -12.15 -15.72
CA LEU A 291 1.55 -10.80 -15.37
C LEU A 291 1.23 -9.98 -16.62
N ILE A 292 0.07 -9.35 -16.62
CA ILE A 292 -0.33 -8.31 -17.58
C ILE A 292 -0.24 -6.99 -16.82
N ALA A 293 0.72 -6.14 -17.18
CA ALA A 293 0.83 -4.81 -16.60
C ALA A 293 -0.29 -3.92 -17.13
N GLY A 294 -1.07 -3.33 -16.23
CA GLY A 294 -2.12 -2.39 -16.59
C GLY A 294 -2.73 -1.71 -15.37
N ASN A 295 -3.30 -0.53 -15.57
CA ASN A 295 -3.88 0.25 -14.47
C ASN A 295 -5.02 -0.52 -13.80
N ASP A 296 -5.30 -0.18 -12.53
CA ASP A 296 -6.49 -0.65 -11.83
C ASP A 296 -7.77 -0.41 -12.69
N PRO A 297 -8.49 -1.48 -13.11
CA PRO A 297 -9.65 -1.35 -13.99
C PRO A 297 -10.84 -0.64 -13.32
N VAL A 298 -10.83 -0.50 -11.99
CA VAL A 298 -11.86 0.21 -11.22
C VAL A 298 -11.65 1.73 -11.22
N ALA A 299 -10.42 2.18 -11.43
CA ALA A 299 -10.04 3.58 -11.27
C ALA A 299 -10.85 4.53 -12.17
N LEU A 300 -11.00 4.19 -13.45
CA LEU A 300 -11.74 5.03 -14.41
C LEU A 300 -13.27 4.96 -14.18
N PRO A 301 -13.90 3.78 -14.03
CA PRO A 301 -15.33 3.69 -13.70
C PRO A 301 -15.71 4.49 -12.44
N LYS A 302 -14.95 4.42 -11.33
CA LYS A 302 -15.25 5.23 -10.14
C LYS A 302 -14.94 6.71 -10.31
N ALA A 303 -14.10 7.09 -11.27
CA ALA A 303 -13.87 8.49 -11.59
C ALA A 303 -15.12 9.14 -12.21
N CYS A 304 -15.87 8.38 -12.99
CA CYS A 304 -17.09 8.79 -13.70
C CYS A 304 -18.36 8.61 -12.85
N LYS A 305 -18.66 9.59 -11.98
CA LYS A 305 -19.78 9.50 -11.02
C LYS A 305 -21.12 9.40 -11.75
N ASN A 306 -21.98 8.48 -11.31
CA ASN A 306 -23.34 8.38 -11.82
C ASN A 306 -24.24 9.49 -11.26
N ALA A 307 -25.49 9.56 -11.73
CA ALA A 307 -26.43 10.61 -11.34
C ALA A 307 -26.73 10.63 -9.83
N VAL A 308 -26.78 9.47 -9.18
CA VAL A 308 -27.04 9.32 -7.73
C VAL A 308 -25.84 9.83 -6.94
N GLU A 309 -24.63 9.38 -7.29
CA GLU A 309 -23.39 9.84 -6.65
C GLU A 309 -23.19 11.36 -6.83
N LEU A 310 -23.45 11.90 -8.03
CA LEU A 310 -23.39 13.34 -8.30
C LEU A 310 -24.42 14.13 -7.47
N ALA A 311 -25.63 13.61 -7.30
CA ALA A 311 -26.63 14.25 -6.44
C ALA A 311 -26.16 14.25 -4.97
N GLY A 312 -25.60 13.14 -4.48
CA GLY A 312 -25.00 13.04 -3.16
C GLY A 312 -23.85 14.04 -2.95
N MET A 313 -22.96 14.17 -3.93
CA MET A 313 -21.87 15.14 -3.91
C MET A 313 -22.39 16.59 -3.85
N ARG A 314 -23.40 16.96 -4.64
CA ARG A 314 -23.99 18.31 -4.56
C ARG A 314 -24.60 18.57 -3.18
N ALA A 315 -25.34 17.59 -2.64
CA ALA A 315 -25.94 17.71 -1.33
C ALA A 315 -24.90 17.84 -0.21
N SER A 316 -23.77 17.12 -0.29
CA SER A 316 -22.69 17.26 0.69
C SER A 316 -22.04 18.64 0.63
N HIS A 317 -21.73 19.14 -0.57
CA HIS A 317 -21.09 20.46 -0.75
C HIS A 317 -21.99 21.60 -0.28
N ILE A 318 -23.30 21.50 -0.43
CA ILE A 318 -24.25 22.52 0.09
C ILE A 318 -24.17 22.59 1.62
N ARG A 319 -24.13 21.44 2.31
CA ARG A 319 -24.05 21.39 3.78
C ARG A 319 -22.69 21.88 4.28
N ASP A 320 -21.63 21.49 3.58
CA ASP A 320 -20.26 21.89 3.89
C ASP A 320 -20.08 23.40 3.74
N GLY A 321 -20.49 23.96 2.59
CA GLY A 321 -20.47 25.40 2.36
C GLY A 321 -21.31 26.20 3.37
N ALA A 322 -22.45 25.67 3.81
CA ALA A 322 -23.23 26.30 4.88
C ALA A 322 -22.50 26.29 6.24
N SER A 323 -21.67 25.29 6.49
CA SER A 323 -20.86 25.18 7.71
C SER A 323 -19.69 26.16 7.67
N GLU A 324 -19.00 26.27 6.53
CA GLU A 324 -17.95 27.26 6.29
C GLU A 324 -18.46 28.69 6.46
N VAL A 325 -19.62 29.03 5.87
CA VAL A 325 -20.22 30.36 6.04
C VAL A 325 -20.54 30.66 7.50
N ARG A 326 -20.99 29.69 8.29
CA ARG A 326 -21.23 29.88 9.73
C ARG A 326 -19.95 30.02 10.54
N PHE A 327 -18.87 29.37 10.13
CA PHE A 327 -17.57 29.50 10.79
C PHE A 327 -16.96 30.90 10.56
N LEU A 328 -17.18 31.48 9.38
CA LEU A 328 -16.68 32.79 8.99
C LEU A 328 -17.51 33.98 9.53
N ASN A 329 -18.75 33.75 9.98
CA ASN A 329 -19.64 34.77 10.54
C ASN A 329 -19.68 34.70 12.06
#